data_AF-A0A1Y3BDC4-F1
#
_entry.id   AF-A0A1Y3BDC4-F1
#
_cell.length_a   1.000
_cell.length_b   1.000
_cell.length_c   1.000
_cell.angle_alpha   90.00
_cell.angle_beta   90.00
_cell.angle_gamma   90.00
#
_symmetry.space_group_name_H-M   'P 1'
#
loop_
_entity.id
_entity.type
_entity.pdbx_description
1 polymer ?
#
loop_
_entity_poly.entity_id
_entity_poly.type
_entity_poly.pdbx_seq_one_letter_code
_entity_poly.pdbx_strand_id
1 'polypeptide(L)'
;MFLSGTPDGGQISLDWYDPNCKQSSSCSQCGYLVEEVGDRHKPIALFMPGLTGCSQTEYIKTLVPIAFQIGYRPVVINNRGLGNTPLLTPRLYCAANDDDIHMAIDHIRRHNPDCKLIATGISL
;
A
#
# COMPACT_ATOMS: atom_id res chain seq x y z
N MET A 1 3.65 -4.74 -4.02
CA MET A 1 4.80 -4.16 -4.76
C MET A 1 5.82 -3.63 -3.76
N PHE A 2 7.10 -4.01 -3.87
CA PHE A 2 8.13 -3.48 -2.98
C PHE A 2 8.63 -2.09 -3.43
N LEU A 3 8.89 -1.22 -2.46
CA LEU A 3 9.55 0.06 -2.64
C LEU A 3 10.86 0.05 -1.87
N SER A 4 11.97 0.09 -2.60
CA SER A 4 13.32 0.21 -2.06
C SER A 4 13.84 1.64 -2.21
N GLY A 5 14.86 1.97 -1.43
CA GLY A 5 15.56 3.27 -1.52
C GLY A 5 15.21 4.24 -0.40
N THR A 6 14.75 3.74 0.76
CA THR A 6 14.70 4.59 1.96
C THR A 6 16.12 5.08 2.26
N PRO A 7 16.31 6.25 2.91
CA PRO A 7 17.65 6.83 3.11
C PRO A 7 18.66 5.90 3.79
N ASP A 8 18.17 4.95 4.58
CA ASP A 8 18.98 3.95 5.28
C ASP A 8 19.15 2.61 4.52
N GLY A 9 18.60 2.48 3.31
CA GLY A 9 18.65 1.24 2.51
C GLY A 9 17.56 0.20 2.87
N GLY A 10 16.58 0.60 3.67
CA GLY A 10 15.40 -0.20 4.00
C GLY A 10 14.38 -0.32 2.86
N GLN A 11 13.29 -1.01 3.17
CA GLN A 11 12.25 -1.37 2.20
C GLN A 11 10.86 -1.41 2.85
N ILE A 12 9.87 -0.88 2.13
CA ILE A 12 8.44 -1.01 2.43
C ILE A 12 7.73 -1.72 1.27
N SER A 13 6.44 -2.03 1.40
CA SER A 13 5.64 -2.47 0.26
C SER A 13 4.26 -1.82 0.20
N LEU A 14 3.71 -1.74 -1.01
CA LEU A 14 2.35 -1.28 -1.31
C LEU A 14 1.53 -2.44 -1.89
N ASP A 15 0.42 -2.76 -1.23
CA ASP A 15 -0.54 -3.74 -1.71
C ASP A 15 -1.77 -3.02 -2.26
N TRP A 16 -1.90 -3.04 -3.58
CA TRP A 16 -3.06 -2.49 -4.27
C TRP A 16 -4.21 -3.49 -4.20
N TYR A 17 -5.41 -3.00 -3.89
CA TYR A 17 -6.60 -3.83 -3.95
C TYR A 17 -7.02 -4.05 -5.40
N ASP A 18 -7.12 -5.32 -5.79
CA ASP A 18 -7.61 -5.74 -7.11
C ASP A 18 -8.84 -6.65 -6.93
N PRO A 19 -10.05 -6.19 -7.32
CA PRO A 19 -11.27 -6.99 -7.21
C PRO A 19 -11.30 -8.17 -8.18
N ASN A 20 -10.46 -8.17 -9.22
CA ASN A 20 -10.42 -9.16 -10.29
C ASN A 20 -9.32 -10.21 -10.09
N CYS A 21 -8.54 -10.11 -9.01
CA CYS A 21 -7.50 -11.07 -8.68
C CYS A 21 -8.11 -12.46 -8.43
N LYS A 22 -8.10 -13.30 -9.46
CA LYS A 22 -8.52 -14.70 -9.36
C LYS A 22 -7.44 -15.45 -8.58
N GLN A 23 -7.82 -16.08 -7.48
CA GLN A 23 -6.93 -16.82 -6.57
C GLN A 23 -6.34 -18.12 -7.17
N SER A 24 -6.20 -18.25 -8.49
CA SER A 24 -5.66 -19.45 -9.13
C SER A 24 -4.20 -19.24 -9.56
N SER A 25 -3.34 -20.02 -8.90
CA SER A 25 -1.93 -20.35 -9.22
C SER A 25 -0.89 -19.24 -9.16
N SER A 26 -0.01 -19.36 -8.14
CA SER A 26 1.38 -18.87 -8.07
C SER A 26 1.75 -17.73 -9.03
N CYS A 27 1.20 -16.54 -8.78
CA CYS A 27 1.59 -15.35 -9.53
C CYS A 27 2.91 -14.82 -8.96
N SER A 28 4.03 -15.42 -9.39
CA SER A 28 5.39 -14.91 -9.15
C SER A 28 5.71 -13.69 -10.00
N GLN A 29 4.79 -13.22 -10.84
CA GLN A 29 4.98 -12.01 -11.63
C GLN A 29 3.64 -11.41 -12.04
N CYS A 30 2.93 -10.81 -11.09
CA CYS A 30 1.75 -10.01 -11.40
C CYS A 30 2.26 -8.68 -11.96
N GLY A 31 2.51 -8.65 -13.27
CA GLY A 31 2.76 -7.42 -14.00
C GLY A 31 1.51 -6.54 -13.91
N TYR A 32 1.56 -5.53 -13.05
CA TYR A 32 0.51 -4.54 -12.89
C TYR A 32 0.39 -3.69 -14.16
N LEU A 33 -0.48 -4.10 -15.09
CA LEU A 33 -0.97 -3.19 -16.11
C LEU A 33 -2.03 -2.30 -15.46
N VAL A 34 -1.70 -1.01 -15.34
CA VAL A 34 -2.51 0.06 -14.73
C VAL A 34 -3.86 0.28 -15.44
N GLU A 35 -4.19 -0.50 -16.47
CA GLU A 35 -5.42 -0.35 -17.26
C GLU A 35 -6.64 -1.04 -16.66
N GLU A 36 -6.48 -2.03 -15.77
CA GLU A 36 -7.65 -2.76 -15.22
C GLU A 36 -7.97 -2.49 -13.74
N VAL A 37 -7.15 -1.70 -13.03
CA VAL A 37 -7.41 -1.33 -11.62
C VAL A 37 -8.27 -0.07 -11.56
N GLY A 38 -9.52 -0.18 -12.01
CA GLY A 38 -10.52 0.86 -11.89
C GLY A 38 -10.23 2.12 -12.70
N ASP A 39 -11.30 2.85 -13.03
CA ASP A 39 -11.23 4.18 -13.64
C ASP A 39 -10.10 5.02 -13.03
N ARG A 40 -9.09 5.38 -13.84
CA ARG A 40 -7.90 6.14 -13.38
C ARG A 40 -8.30 7.48 -12.77
N HIS A 41 -9.50 8.00 -13.04
CA HIS A 41 -10.01 9.22 -12.42
C HIS A 41 -10.48 9.05 -10.97
N LYS A 42 -10.66 7.82 -10.48
CA LYS A 42 -11.06 7.56 -9.10
C LYS A 42 -9.97 7.98 -8.11
N PRO A 43 -10.34 8.57 -6.96
CA PRO A 43 -9.39 8.92 -5.91
C PRO A 43 -8.71 7.67 -5.32
N ILE A 44 -7.44 7.80 -4.96
CA ILE A 44 -6.67 6.74 -4.30
C ILE A 44 -6.82 6.90 -2.79
N ALA A 45 -7.11 5.81 -2.09
CA ALA A 45 -7.16 5.75 -0.64
C ALA A 45 -5.98 4.92 -0.11
N LEU A 46 -5.00 5.58 0.51
CA LEU A 46 -3.86 4.95 1.17
C LEU A 46 -4.23 4.57 2.61
N PHE A 47 -4.23 3.28 2.90
CA PHE A 47 -4.45 2.73 4.23
C PHE A 47 -3.12 2.47 4.92
N MET A 48 -2.94 3.05 6.11
CA MET A 48 -1.81 2.87 7.01
C MET A 48 -2.29 2.01 8.21
N PRO A 49 -1.99 0.70 8.21
CA PRO A 49 -2.28 -0.17 9.34
C PRO A 49 -1.51 0.26 10.59
N GLY A 50 -2.08 0.00 11.76
CA GLY A 50 -1.42 0.33 13.02
C GLY A 50 -0.26 -0.58 13.38
N LEU A 51 0.20 -0.48 14.63
CA LEU A 51 1.27 -1.32 15.16
C LEU A 51 0.95 -2.81 14.92
N THR A 52 1.94 -3.52 14.40
CA THR A 52 1.90 -4.92 13.91
C THR A 52 0.89 -5.22 12.80
N GLY A 53 0.16 -4.23 12.31
CA GLY A 53 -0.81 -4.36 11.23
C GLY A 53 -0.17 -4.46 9.85
N CYS A 54 -0.89 -5.09 8.92
CA CYS A 54 -0.53 -5.18 7.51
C CYS A 54 -1.78 -5.31 6.63
N SER A 55 -1.59 -5.43 5.32
CA SER A 55 -2.68 -5.64 4.34
C SER A 55 -3.56 -6.85 4.65
N GLN A 56 -3.05 -7.82 5.41
CA GLN A 56 -3.75 -9.05 5.76
C GLN A 56 -4.47 -9.01 7.10
N THR A 57 -4.37 -7.92 7.87
CA THR A 57 -5.09 -7.78 9.14
C THR A 57 -6.60 -7.61 8.90
N GLU A 58 -7.42 -8.15 9.81
CA GLU A 58 -8.86 -8.30 9.67
C GLU A 58 -9.56 -6.97 9.40
N TYR A 59 -9.22 -5.91 10.14
CA TYR A 59 -9.82 -4.59 9.92
C TYR A 59 -9.46 -4.00 8.55
N ILE A 60 -8.25 -4.25 8.03
CA ILE A 60 -7.87 -3.82 6.69
C ILE A 60 -8.66 -4.60 5.64
N LYS A 61 -8.75 -5.92 5.80
CA LYS A 61 -9.54 -6.80 4.91
C LYS A 61 -11.02 -6.42 4.87
N THR A 62 -11.55 -5.81 5.94
CA THR A 62 -12.91 -5.27 5.94
C THR A 62 -13.00 -3.88 5.31
N LEU A 63 -12.11 -2.95 5.67
CA LEU A 63 -12.18 -1.55 5.25
C LEU A 63 -11.84 -1.34 3.77
N VAL A 64 -10.87 -2.07 3.24
CA VAL A 64 -10.37 -1.90 1.87
C VAL A 64 -11.44 -2.21 0.82
N PRO A 65 -12.17 -3.34 0.88
CA PRO A 65 -13.28 -3.60 -0.04
C PRO A 65 -14.40 -2.57 0.04
N ILE A 66 -14.70 -2.06 1.25
CA ILE A 66 -15.71 -1.01 1.44
C ILE A 66 -15.26 0.27 0.70
N ALA A 67 -14.00 0.68 0.86
CA ALA A 67 -13.46 1.84 0.16
C ALA A 67 -13.53 1.70 -1.37
N PHE A 68 -13.26 0.49 -1.89
CA PHE A 68 -13.44 0.21 -3.31
C PHE A 68 -14.90 0.36 -3.75
N GLN A 69 -15.85 -0.20 -2.99
CA GLN A 69 -17.29 -0.12 -3.28
C GLN A 69 -17.80 1.32 -3.31
N ILE A 70 -17.28 2.21 -2.46
CA ILE A 70 -17.64 3.64 -2.44
C ILE A 70 -16.84 4.50 -3.44
N GLY A 71 -16.10 3.87 -4.36
CA GLY A 71 -15.52 4.55 -5.53
C GLY A 71 -14.07 4.97 -5.40
N TYR A 72 -13.32 4.46 -4.42
CA TYR A 72 -11.87 4.69 -4.31
C TYR A 72 -11.06 3.56 -4.96
N ARG A 73 -9.78 3.84 -5.19
CA ARG A 73 -8.74 2.85 -5.48
C ARG A 73 -7.91 2.62 -4.21
N PRO A 74 -8.16 1.56 -3.44
CA PRO A 74 -7.46 1.33 -2.19
C PRO A 74 -6.04 0.82 -2.43
N VAL A 75 -5.11 1.30 -1.62
CA VAL A 75 -3.75 0.79 -1.51
C VAL A 75 -3.37 0.73 -0.03
N VAL A 76 -2.71 -0.34 0.39
CA VAL A 76 -2.25 -0.51 1.77
C VAL A 76 -0.73 -0.41 1.80
N ILE A 77 -0.18 0.40 2.70
CA ILE A 77 1.26 0.36 3.01
C ILE A 77 1.52 -0.75 4.02
N ASN A 78 2.51 -1.60 3.75
CA ASN A 78 3.08 -2.49 4.74
C ASN A 78 4.43 -1.92 5.19
N ASN A 79 4.54 -1.70 6.50
CA ASN A 79 5.77 -1.23 7.12
C ASN A 79 6.88 -2.29 7.05
N ARG A 80 8.11 -1.84 7.30
CA ARG A 80 9.31 -2.67 7.33
C ARG A 80 9.12 -3.91 8.22
N GLY A 81 9.41 -5.09 7.68
CA GLY A 81 9.25 -6.36 8.40
C GLY A 81 7.82 -6.90 8.51
N LEU A 82 6.80 -6.25 7.93
CA LEU A 82 5.40 -6.66 7.99
C LEU A 82 4.80 -6.92 6.60
N GLY A 83 3.71 -7.70 6.52
CA GLY A 83 3.01 -7.95 5.26
C GLY A 83 3.89 -8.57 4.18
N ASN A 84 4.74 -9.53 4.53
CA ASN A 84 5.78 -10.12 3.67
C ASN A 84 6.85 -9.13 3.16
N THR A 85 6.93 -7.95 3.77
CA THR A 85 8.03 -7.00 3.55
C THR A 85 9.23 -7.42 4.38
N PRO A 86 10.41 -7.63 3.78
CA PRO A 86 11.60 -7.99 4.54
C PRO A 86 12.08 -6.81 5.39
N LEU A 87 12.75 -7.11 6.50
CA LEU A 87 13.46 -6.13 7.31
C LEU A 87 14.95 -6.12 6.91
N LEU A 88 15.34 -5.15 6.09
CA LEU A 88 16.71 -5.07 5.54
C LEU A 88 17.68 -4.27 6.40
N THR A 89 17.18 -3.45 7.32
CA THR A 89 17.98 -2.58 8.20
C THR A 89 17.55 -2.78 9.66
N PRO A 90 18.39 -2.44 10.66
CA PRO A 90 18.03 -2.50 12.07
C PRO A 90 17.08 -1.36 12.49
N ARG A 91 16.21 -0.91 11.59
CA ARG A 91 15.25 0.17 11.77
C ARG A 91 13.85 -0.33 11.42
N LEU A 92 12.95 -0.20 12.39
CA LEU A 92 11.51 -0.45 12.23
C LEU A 92 10.79 0.84 11.81
N TYR A 93 9.52 0.99 12.20
CA TYR A 93 8.67 2.13 11.93
C TYR A 93 8.08 2.70 13.24
N CYS A 94 7.76 3.99 13.24
CA CYS A 94 7.10 4.66 14.35
C CYS A 94 6.47 5.98 13.87
N ALA A 95 5.53 6.54 14.65
CA ALA A 95 4.87 7.81 14.33
C ALA A 95 5.81 9.04 14.31
N ALA A 96 7.02 8.92 14.86
CA ALA A 96 8.01 10.00 14.86
C ALA A 96 8.89 10.03 13.60
N ASN A 97 8.71 9.06 12.69
CA ASN A 97 9.45 9.01 11.44
C ASN A 97 8.50 8.89 10.25
N ASP A 98 8.67 9.79 9.29
CA ASP A 98 7.84 9.91 8.11
C ASP A 98 8.56 9.59 6.78
N ASP A 99 9.81 9.08 6.82
CA ASP A 99 10.57 8.76 5.60
C ASP A 99 9.84 7.72 4.74
N ASP A 100 9.29 6.69 5.40
CA ASP A 100 8.62 5.57 4.74
C ASP A 100 7.30 6.01 4.09
N ILE A 101 6.53 6.85 4.80
CA ILE A 101 5.26 7.36 4.27
C ILE A 101 5.49 8.40 3.17
N HIS A 102 6.51 9.26 3.29
CA HIS A 102 6.92 10.16 2.20
C HIS A 102 7.28 9.37 0.94
N MET A 103 8.10 8.32 1.08
CA MET A 103 8.45 7.44 -0.04
C MET A 103 7.21 6.83 -0.72
N ALA A 104 6.27 6.31 0.08
CA ALA A 104 5.03 5.73 -0.45
C ALA A 104 4.18 6.77 -1.19
N ILE A 105 3.97 7.95 -0.59
CA ILE A 105 3.20 9.04 -1.20
C ILE A 105 3.84 9.51 -2.51
N ASP A 106 5.16 9.72 -2.52
CA ASP A 106 5.88 10.17 -3.70
C ASP A 106 5.82 9.13 -4.82
N HIS A 107 5.94 7.84 -4.49
CA HIS A 107 5.74 6.77 -5.45
C HIS A 107 4.33 6.80 -6.04
N ILE A 108 3.29 6.90 -5.20
CA ILE A 108 1.90 6.92 -5.66
C ILE A 108 1.65 8.13 -6.56
N ARG A 109 2.07 9.33 -6.15
CA ARG A 109 1.88 10.56 -6.93
C ARG A 109 2.59 10.54 -8.28
N ARG A 110 3.84 10.05 -8.32
CA ARG A 110 4.59 9.94 -9.58
C ARG A 110 3.89 9.08 -10.63
N HIS A 111 3.17 8.04 -10.20
CA HIS A 111 2.45 7.15 -11.12
C HIS A 111 0.98 7.55 -11.31
N ASN A 112 0.47 8.53 -10.55
CA ASN A 112 -0.92 8.97 -10.56
C ASN A 112 -1.02 10.50 -10.36
N PRO A 113 -0.42 11.31 -11.25
CA PRO A 113 -0.21 12.75 -11.02
C PRO A 113 -1.52 13.54 -10.89
N ASP A 114 -2.57 13.13 -11.61
CA ASP A 114 -3.85 13.84 -11.67
C ASP A 114 -4.92 13.27 -10.72
N CYS A 115 -4.58 12.21 -9.96
CA CYS A 115 -5.51 11.56 -9.05
C CYS A 115 -5.47 12.20 -7.67
N LYS A 116 -6.64 12.44 -7.07
CA LYS A 116 -6.72 12.81 -5.65
C LYS A 116 -6.21 11.64 -4.79
N LEU A 117 -5.36 11.93 -3.82
CA LEU A 117 -4.85 10.99 -2.84
C LEU A 117 -5.37 11.37 -1.45
N ILE A 118 -6.04 10.44 -0.78
CA ILE A 118 -6.39 10.52 0.64
C ILE A 118 -5.65 9.44 1.40
N ALA A 119 -5.21 9.75 2.62
CA ALA A 119 -4.59 8.79 3.52
C ALA A 119 -5.48 8.56 4.75
N THR A 120 -5.51 7.33 5.25
CA THR A 120 -6.20 6.92 6.48
C THR A 120 -5.24 6.10 7.33
N GLY A 121 -5.17 6.42 8.62
CA GLY A 121 -4.32 5.73 9.58
C GLY A 121 -5.13 5.15 10.72
N ILE A 122 -4.75 3.95 11.16
CA ILE A 122 -5.34 3.30 12.33
C ILE A 122 -4.27 3.19 13.41
N SER A 123 -4.41 3.95 14.49
CA SER A 123 -3.54 3.91 15.68
C SER A 123 -2.11 4.47 15.49
N LEU A 124 -1.22 3.79 14.76
CA LEU A 124 0.23 4.09 14.70
C LEU A 124 0.70 4.53 13.32
#